data_AF-A0A094IXH0-F1
#
_entry.id   AF-A0A094IXH0-F1
#
_cell.length_a   1.000
_cell.length_b   1.000
_cell.length_c   1.000
_cell.angle_alpha   90.00
_cell.angle_beta   90.00
_cell.angle_gamma   90.00
#
_symmetry.space_group_name_H-M   'P 1'
#
loop_
_entity.id
_entity.type
_entity.pdbx_description
1 polymer ?
#
loop_
_entity_poly.entity_id
_entity_poly.type
_entity_poly.pdbx_seq_one_letter_code
_entity_poly.pdbx_strand_id
1 'polypeptide(L)'
;MAHNEELMAQQDELEFQQAELEQALETMQAREQQLKRRNDFINGLSNSLDKQEVLNSIVMHMARVMEADRGMIVLMNDEKRMPHSDCRNTGLNNF
;
A
#
# COMPACT_ATOMS: atom_id res chain seq x y z
N MET A 1 -7.66 -45.25 -30.41
CA MET A 1 -8.04 -44.63 -29.13
C MET A 1 -7.07 -43.50 -28.75
N ALA A 2 -5.76 -43.63 -29.01
CA ALA A 2 -4.75 -42.60 -28.73
C ALA A 2 -4.99 -41.18 -29.28
N HIS A 3 -5.68 -41.02 -30.43
CA HIS A 3 -5.90 -39.69 -31.03
C HIS A 3 -6.84 -38.81 -30.21
N ASN A 4 -7.85 -39.39 -29.53
CA ASN A 4 -8.75 -38.62 -28.67
C ASN A 4 -8.06 -38.19 -27.38
N GLU A 5 -7.14 -39.00 -26.86
CA GLU A 5 -6.38 -38.67 -25.65
C GLU A 5 -5.41 -37.52 -25.93
N GLU A 6 -4.76 -37.50 -27.10
CA GLU A 6 -3.91 -36.38 -27.52
C GLU A 6 -4.71 -35.08 -27.71
N LEU A 7 -5.91 -35.17 -28.30
CA LEU A 7 -6.78 -34.00 -28.48
C LEU A 7 -7.27 -33.43 -27.13
N MET A 8 -7.60 -34.32 -26.18
CA MET A 8 -7.96 -33.90 -24.82
C MET A 8 -6.77 -33.26 -24.09
N ALA A 9 -5.58 -33.84 -24.19
CA ALA A 9 -4.38 -33.24 -23.59
C ALA A 9 -4.07 -31.84 -24.15
N GLN A 10 -4.30 -31.61 -25.45
CA GLN A 10 -4.18 -30.28 -26.05
C GLN A 10 -5.24 -29.30 -25.54
N GLN A 11 -6.47 -29.77 -25.28
CA GLN A 11 -7.52 -28.93 -24.69
C GLN A 11 -7.17 -28.55 -23.25
N ASP A 12 -6.71 -29.51 -22.45
CA ASP A 12 -6.28 -29.27 -21.06
C ASP A 12 -5.12 -28.25 -21.00
N GLU A 13 -4.17 -28.34 -21.93
CA GLU A 13 -3.06 -27.37 -22.02
C GLU A 13 -3.55 -25.96 -22.36
N LEU A 14 -4.49 -25.83 -23.30
CA LEU A 14 -5.05 -24.52 -23.67
C LEU A 14 -5.85 -23.90 -22.53
N GLU A 15 -6.65 -24.69 -21.82
CA GLU A 15 -7.40 -24.21 -20.64
C GLU A 15 -6.46 -23.73 -19.54
N PHE A 16 -5.36 -24.46 -19.31
CA PHE A 16 -4.32 -24.04 -18.37
C PHE A 16 -3.68 -22.71 -18.79
N GLN A 17 -3.29 -22.56 -20.06
CA GLN A 17 -2.70 -21.33 -20.58
C GLN A 17 -3.66 -20.13 -20.47
N GLN A 18 -4.97 -20.35 -20.71
CA GLN A 18 -5.97 -19.32 -20.53
C GLN A 18 -6.08 -18.89 -19.06
N ALA A 19 -6.10 -19.84 -18.13
CA ALA A 19 -6.14 -19.55 -16.69
C ALA A 19 -4.90 -18.76 -16.22
N GLU A 20 -3.71 -19.08 -16.73
CA GLU A 20 -2.49 -18.31 -16.45
C GLU A 20 -2.59 -16.87 -16.96
N LEU A 21 -3.11 -16.67 -18.18
CA LEU A 21 -3.30 -15.34 -18.76
C LEU A 21 -4.30 -14.49 -17.97
N GLU A 22 -5.41 -15.09 -17.54
CA GLU A 22 -6.41 -14.42 -16.70
C GLU A 22 -5.81 -13.99 -15.36
N GLN A 23 -5.06 -14.88 -14.69
CA GLN A 23 -4.37 -14.55 -13.45
C GLN A 23 -3.30 -13.45 -13.63
N ALA A 24 -2.56 -13.50 -14.74
CA ALA A 24 -1.57 -12.47 -15.06
C ALA A 24 -2.24 -11.10 -15.29
N LEU A 25 -3.40 -11.09 -15.97
CA LEU A 25 -4.19 -9.87 -16.19
C LEU A 25 -4.70 -9.27 -14.89
N GLU A 26 -5.29 -10.08 -14.00
CA GLU A 26 -5.74 -9.62 -12.67
C GLU A 26 -4.58 -9.00 -11.88
N THR A 27 -3.42 -9.66 -11.90
CA THR A 27 -2.21 -9.16 -11.23
C THR A 27 -1.74 -7.83 -11.83
N MET A 28 -1.79 -7.69 -13.15
CA MET A 28 -1.44 -6.45 -13.83
C MET A 28 -2.39 -5.31 -13.48
N GLN A 29 -3.70 -5.56 -13.46
CA GLN A 29 -4.71 -4.57 -13.08
C GLN A 29 -4.52 -4.10 -11.63
N ALA A 30 -4.23 -5.02 -10.70
CA ALA A 30 -3.92 -4.66 -9.32
C ALA A 30 -2.67 -3.78 -9.22
N ARG A 31 -1.62 -4.09 -9.99
CA ARG A 31 -0.40 -3.28 -10.07
C ARG A 31 -0.64 -1.89 -10.67
N GLU A 32 -1.45 -1.79 -11.72
CA GLU A 32 -1.82 -0.51 -12.33
C GLU A 32 -2.51 0.40 -11.32
N GLN A 33 -3.48 -0.13 -10.55
CA GLN A 33 -4.15 0.63 -9.50
C GLN A 33 -3.20 1.10 -8.39
N GLN A 34 -2.20 0.29 -8.03
CA GLN A 34 -1.17 0.70 -7.07
C GLN A 34 -0.28 1.82 -7.63
N LEU A 35 0.15 1.69 -8.89
CA LEU A 35 0.95 2.71 -9.58
C LEU A 35 0.19 4.03 -9.69
N LYS A 36 -1.10 3.99 -10.03
CA LYS A 36 -1.97 5.17 -10.09
C LYS A 36 -2.06 5.87 -8.74
N ARG A 37 -2.36 5.12 -7.66
CA ARG A 37 -2.38 5.66 -6.29
C ARG A 37 -1.06 6.34 -5.91
N ARG A 38 0.07 5.74 -6.29
CA ARG A 38 1.40 6.30 -6.03
C ARG A 38 1.67 7.57 -6.85
N ASN A 39 1.24 7.60 -8.11
CA ASN A 39 1.39 8.77 -8.98
C ASN A 39 0.56 9.95 -8.47
N ASP A 40 -0.71 9.71 -8.12
CA ASP A 40 -1.61 10.71 -7.53
C ASP A 40 -1.02 11.30 -6.24
N PHE A 41 -0.44 10.44 -5.38
CA PHE A 41 0.26 10.86 -4.17
C PHE A 41 1.46 11.76 -4.48
N ILE A 42 2.37 11.33 -5.36
CA ILE A 42 3.58 12.10 -5.71
C ILE A 42 3.22 13.44 -6.33
N ASN A 43 2.23 13.48 -7.24
CA ASN A 43 1.77 14.72 -7.86
C ASN A 43 1.11 15.66 -6.86
N GLY A 44 0.28 15.12 -5.94
CA GLY A 44 -0.32 15.90 -4.87
C GLY A 44 0.72 16.51 -3.93
N LEU A 45 1.81 15.79 -3.64
CA LEU A 45 2.95 16.32 -2.89
C LEU A 45 3.72 17.40 -3.65
N SER A 46 3.97 17.18 -4.94
CA SER A 46 4.86 18.02 -5.74
C SER A 46 4.23 19.35 -6.16
N ASN A 47 2.91 19.40 -6.27
CA ASN A 47 2.17 20.60 -6.68
C ASN A 47 1.70 21.47 -5.50
N SER A 48 1.81 20.99 -4.27
CA SER A 48 1.40 21.76 -3.10
C SER A 48 2.54 22.63 -2.58
N LEU A 49 2.34 23.95 -2.63
CA LEU A 49 3.17 24.94 -1.93
C LEU A 49 2.77 25.09 -0.44
N ASP A 50 1.70 24.40 -0.02
CA ASP A 50 1.17 24.43 1.34
C ASP A 50 1.65 23.20 2.14
N LYS A 51 2.53 23.47 3.09
CA LYS A 51 3.08 22.46 4.00
C LYS A 51 1.99 21.66 4.72
N GLN A 52 0.86 22.28 5.05
CA GLN A 52 -0.24 21.60 5.75
C GLN A 52 -0.99 20.61 4.84
N GLU A 53 -1.17 20.96 3.56
CA GLU A 53 -1.83 20.09 2.57
C GLU A 53 -0.98 18.84 2.29
N VAL A 54 0.34 19.01 2.17
CA VAL A 54 1.30 17.90 2.08
C VAL A 54 1.19 16.96 3.28
N LEU A 55 1.20 17.50 4.50
CA LEU A 55 1.13 16.70 5.73
C LEU A 55 -0.20 15.95 5.88
N ASN A 56 -1.31 16.60 5.54
CA ASN A 56 -2.63 15.97 5.53
C ASN A 56 -2.68 14.83 4.50
N SER A 57 -2.14 15.04 3.30
CA SER A 57 -2.07 14.01 2.26
C SER A 57 -1.25 12.80 2.70
N ILE A 58 -0.12 13.02 3.38
CA ILE A 58 0.73 11.96 3.95
C ILE A 58 -0.04 11.15 5.00
N VAL A 59 -0.67 11.81 5.96
CA VAL A 59 -1.44 11.13 7.02
C VAL A 59 -2.57 10.31 6.44
N MET A 60 -3.33 10.86 5.50
CA MET A 60 -4.46 10.16 4.88
C MET A 60 -4.02 8.95 4.06
N HIS A 61 -2.91 9.05 3.32
CA HIS A 61 -2.36 7.91 2.57
C HIS A 61 -1.80 6.84 3.51
N MET A 62 -1.02 7.22 4.52
CA MET A 62 -0.46 6.29 5.51
C MET A 62 -1.56 5.55 6.27
N ALA A 63 -2.61 6.26 6.71
CA ALA A 63 -3.75 5.63 7.37
C ALA A 63 -4.45 4.60 6.47
N ARG A 64 -4.63 4.89 5.18
CA ARG A 64 -5.20 3.94 4.21
C ARG A 64 -4.29 2.74 3.94
N VAL A 65 -2.97 2.95 3.87
CA VAL A 65 -2.00 1.86 3.64
C VAL A 65 -1.88 0.94 4.85
N MET A 66 -1.97 1.50 6.06
CA MET A 66 -1.86 0.75 7.31
C MET A 66 -3.21 0.22 7.82
N GLU A 67 -4.30 0.44 7.09
CA GLU A 67 -5.68 0.13 7.52
C GLU A 67 -6.01 0.68 8.91
N ALA A 68 -5.48 1.87 9.22
CA ALA A 68 -5.64 2.52 10.52
C ALA A 68 -6.83 3.47 10.52
N ASP A 69 -7.63 3.46 11.59
CA ASP A 69 -8.79 4.36 11.74
C ASP A 69 -8.38 5.84 11.85
N ARG A 70 -7.18 6.12 12.37
CA ARG A 70 -6.66 7.48 12.62
C ARG A 70 -5.14 7.50 12.49
N GLY A 71 -4.60 8.63 12.02
CA GLY A 71 -3.17 8.89 11.95
C GLY A 71 -2.86 10.34 12.31
N MET A 72 -1.64 10.61 12.81
CA MET A 72 -1.18 11.96 13.15
C MET A 72 0.30 12.11 12.75
N ILE A 73 0.64 13.25 12.14
CA ILE A 73 2.03 13.64 11.86
C ILE A 73 2.34 14.92 12.63
N VAL A 74 3.49 14.95 13.30
CA VAL A 74 3.95 16.11 14.08
C VAL A 74 5.33 16.50 13.59
N LEU A 75 5.52 17.78 13.28
CA LEU A 75 6.83 18.34 13.02
C LEU A 75 7.43 18.84 14.31
N MET A 76 8.57 18.28 14.68
CA MET A 76 9.36 18.82 15.79
C MET A 76 10.31 19.88 15.23
N ASN A 77 10.19 21.11 15.71
CA ASN A 77 11.20 22.13 15.47
C ASN A 77 12.32 21.94 16.51
N ASP A 78 13.55 21.69 16.06
CA ASP A 78 14.72 21.48 16.92
C ASP A 78 15.10 22.70 17.79
N GLU A 79 14.45 23.86 17.60
CA GLU A 79 14.71 25.09 18.35
C GLU A 79 14.09 25.13 19.75
N LYS A 80 13.36 24.09 20.19
CA LYS A 80 13.01 23.90 21.60
C LYS A 80 13.66 22.64 22.15
N ARG A 81 14.98 22.68 22.33
CA ARG A 81 15.63 21.95 23.42
C ARG A 81 15.14 22.54 24.75
N MET A 82 14.05 21.99 25.27
CA MET A 82 13.76 22.00 26.70
C MET A 82 14.11 20.61 27.23
N PRO A 83 15.18 20.45 28.03
CA PRO A 83 15.40 19.22 28.77
C PRO A 83 14.35 19.14 29.88
N HIS A 84 13.98 17.91 30.26
CA HIS A 84 12.98 17.54 31.28
C HIS A 84 11.55 17.31 30.77
N SER A 85 11.37 16.25 29.98
CA SER A 85 10.29 15.32 30.33
C SER A 85 10.94 14.01 30.79
N ASP A 86 10.85 13.81 32.09
CA ASP A 86 11.05 12.55 32.80
C ASP A 86 10.29 11.43 32.07
N CYS A 87 11.01 10.58 31.35
CA CYS A 87 10.48 9.30 30.89
C CYS A 87 10.26 8.42 32.12
N ARG A 88 9.13 8.63 32.81
CA ARG A 88 8.64 7.64 33.76
C ARG A 88 8.17 6.43 32.97
N ASN A 89 9.07 5.45 32.91
CA ASN A 89 8.76 4.05 32.70
C ASN A 89 7.74 3.63 33.77
N THR A 90 6.44 3.64 33.45
CA THR A 90 5.46 2.89 34.22
C THR A 90 5.26 1.57 33.53
N GLY A 91 5.88 0.56 34.12
CA GLY A 91 5.80 -0.81 33.67
C GLY A 91 4.36 -1.32 33.63
N LEU A 92 4.21 -2.34 32.79
CA LEU A 92 3.28 -3.45 32.98
C LEU A 92 2.82 -3.59 34.43
N ASN A 93 1.52 -3.44 34.66
CA ASN A 93 0.85 -4.18 35.70
C ASN A 93 -0.47 -4.70 35.14
N ASN A 94 -0.45 -6.01 34.91
CA ASN A 94 -1.62 -6.85 34.82
C ASN A 94 -2.47 -6.65 36.09
N PHE A 95 -3.76 -6.39 35.90
CA PHE A 95 -4.86 -6.92 36.72
C PHE A 95 -6.09 -7.04 35.83
#